data_AF-A0A4P5VEF2-F1
#
_entry.id   AF-A0A4P5VEF2-F1
#
_cell.length_a   1.000
_cell.length_b   1.000
_cell.length_c   1.000
_cell.angle_alpha   90.00
_cell.angle_beta   90.00
_cell.angle_gamma   90.00
#
_symmetry.space_group_name_H-M   'P 1'
#
loop_
_entity.id
_entity.type
_entity.pdbx_description
1 polymer ?
#
loop_
_entity_poly.entity_id
_entity_poly.type
_entity_poly.pdbx_seq_one_letter_code
_entity_poly.pdbx_strand_id
1 'polypeptide(L)'
;MSPAAPRAHRVGIVLALMAVVAAWVLGVAAAQAAPGLCVGPVCGDLFSRSSQMDWQLHLRIEDQRGQRERIVVDCRHGEISPQQGPIERGHAAAVARRACRLVNPAVSASDGEDLAASLLQSNAGRA
;
A
#
# COMPACT_ATOMS: atom_id res chain seq x y z
N MET A 1 -18.50 35.35 -50.52
CA MET A 1 -18.07 33.98 -50.16
C MET A 1 -16.62 34.03 -49.73
N SER A 2 -16.32 33.83 -48.45
CA SER A 2 -14.95 33.83 -47.91
C SER A 2 -14.66 32.49 -47.21
N PRO A 3 -13.64 31.73 -47.62
CA PRO A 3 -13.16 30.59 -46.86
C PRO A 3 -11.89 30.97 -46.09
N ALA A 4 -12.04 31.40 -44.83
CA ALA A 4 -10.91 31.62 -43.91
C ALA A 4 -10.85 30.48 -42.87
N ALA A 5 -10.67 29.24 -43.31
CA ALA A 5 -10.77 28.05 -42.44
C ALA A 5 -9.48 27.22 -42.19
N PRO A 6 -8.29 27.43 -42.80
CA PRO A 6 -7.19 26.46 -42.61
C PRO A 6 -6.33 26.67 -41.36
N ARG A 7 -6.29 27.89 -40.78
CA ARG A 7 -5.39 28.20 -39.64
C ARG A 7 -5.96 27.80 -38.29
N ALA A 8 -7.26 28.01 -38.08
CA ALA A 8 -7.94 27.62 -36.84
C ALA A 8 -7.92 26.09 -36.64
N HIS A 9 -8.01 25.34 -37.73
CA HIS A 9 -7.98 23.87 -37.70
C HIS A 9 -6.61 23.32 -37.28
N ARG A 10 -5.52 23.93 -37.77
CA ARG A 10 -4.15 23.53 -37.39
C ARG A 10 -3.85 23.82 -35.92
N VAL A 11 -4.32 24.95 -35.40
CA VAL A 11 -4.14 25.31 -33.98
C VAL A 11 -4.95 24.36 -33.08
N GLY A 12 -6.18 24.01 -33.48
CA GLY A 12 -6.99 23.01 -32.76
C GLY A 12 -6.34 21.63 -32.72
N ILE A 13 -5.75 21.18 -33.83
CA ILE A 13 -5.03 19.90 -33.91
C ILE A 13 -3.80 19.90 -32.98
N VAL A 14 -3.01 20.98 -32.97
CA VAL A 14 -1.83 21.06 -32.10
C VAL A 14 -2.22 21.06 -30.62
N LEU A 15 -3.26 21.81 -30.24
CA LEU A 15 -3.76 21.81 -28.86
C LEU A 15 -4.30 20.44 -28.43
N ALA A 16 -5.02 19.75 -29.31
CA ALA A 16 -5.51 18.40 -29.05
C ALA A 16 -4.36 17.41 -28.88
N LEU A 17 -3.33 17.48 -29.73
CA LEU A 17 -2.14 16.64 -29.61
C LEU A 17 -1.38 16.90 -28.31
N MET A 18 -1.22 18.17 -27.93
CA MET A 18 -0.57 18.55 -26.66
C MET A 18 -1.36 18.05 -25.44
N ALA A 19 -2.70 18.13 -25.48
CA ALA A 19 -3.55 17.60 -24.41
C ALA A 19 -3.46 16.07 -24.31
N VAL A 20 -3.40 15.35 -25.44
CA VAL A 20 -3.21 13.89 -25.46
C VAL A 20 -1.84 13.53 -24.90
N VAL A 21 -0.77 14.22 -25.30
CA VAL A 21 0.58 13.98 -24.77
C VAL A 21 0.64 14.27 -23.27
N ALA A 22 0.05 15.38 -22.81
CA ALA A 22 -0.02 15.70 -21.39
C ALA A 22 -0.79 14.64 -20.59
N ALA A 23 -1.95 14.18 -21.10
CA ALA A 23 -2.73 13.12 -20.47
C ALA A 23 -1.97 11.79 -20.41
N TRP A 24 -1.19 11.45 -21.44
CA TRP A 24 -0.32 10.28 -21.45
C TRP A 24 0.80 10.39 -20.41
N VAL A 25 1.49 11.53 -20.34
CA VAL A 25 2.58 11.75 -19.36
C VAL A 25 2.04 11.69 -17.92
N LEU A 26 0.87 12.25 -17.66
CA LEU A 26 0.24 12.24 -16.34
C LEU A 26 -0.36 10.87 -15.98
N GLY A 27 -0.88 10.13 -16.97
CA GLY A 27 -1.52 8.82 -16.76
C GLY A 27 -0.55 7.70 -16.41
N VAL A 28 0.69 7.74 -16.90
CA VAL A 28 1.72 6.72 -16.63
C VAL A 28 2.19 6.74 -15.16
N ALA A 29 2.04 7.86 -14.45
CA ALA A 29 2.39 7.96 -13.02
C ALA A 29 1.36 7.30 -12.09
N ALA A 30 0.13 7.04 -12.56
CA ALA A 30 -0.98 6.60 -11.71
C ALA A 30 -1.12 5.07 -11.58
N ALA A 31 -0.28 4.27 -12.25
CA ALA A 31 -0.49 2.82 -12.37
C ALA A 31 0.72 2.00 -11.91
N GLN A 32 1.10 2.11 -10.64
CA GLN A 32 1.90 1.10 -9.93
C GLN A 32 1.14 0.61 -8.68
N ALA A 33 -0.18 0.48 -8.79
CA ALA A 33 -0.95 -0.27 -7.82
C ALA A 33 -0.80 -1.76 -8.12
N ALA A 34 0.36 -2.34 -7.82
CA ALA A 34 0.35 -3.73 -7.37
C ALA A 34 -0.56 -3.78 -6.12
N PRO A 35 -1.32 -4.85 -5.84
CA PRO A 35 -2.15 -4.99 -4.64
C PRO A 35 -1.27 -5.17 -3.39
N GLY A 36 -0.35 -4.23 -3.20
CA GLY A 36 0.62 -4.21 -2.16
C GLY A 36 0.08 -3.43 -0.98
N LEU A 37 0.36 -3.94 0.20
CA LEU A 37 0.06 -3.28 1.44
C LEU A 37 1.04 -2.13 1.64
N CYS A 38 0.60 -0.90 1.38
CA CYS A 38 1.41 0.29 1.57
C CYS A 38 1.16 0.92 2.94
N VAL A 39 2.23 1.30 3.62
CA VAL A 39 2.20 2.10 4.84
C VAL A 39 3.23 3.21 4.74
N GLY A 40 2.76 4.44 4.51
CA GLY A 40 3.63 5.59 4.26
C GLY A 40 4.42 5.40 2.95
N PRO A 41 5.75 5.63 2.95
CA PRO A 41 6.60 5.57 1.76
C PRO A 41 7.01 4.14 1.34
N VAL A 42 6.55 3.11 2.06
CA VAL A 42 6.93 1.71 1.85
C VAL A 42 5.69 0.87 1.51
N CYS A 43 5.82 0.03 0.48
CA CYS A 43 4.80 -0.89 0.01
C CYS A 43 5.29 -2.34 0.08
N GLY A 44 4.42 -3.27 0.49
CA GLY A 44 4.70 -4.71 0.47
C GLY A 44 3.87 -5.44 -0.57
N ASP A 45 4.49 -6.14 -1.51
CA ASP A 45 3.84 -6.64 -2.74
C ASP A 45 3.76 -8.17 -2.84
N LEU A 46 4.58 -8.91 -2.07
CA LEU A 46 4.55 -10.37 -2.00
C LEU A 46 4.42 -10.86 -0.55
N PHE A 47 3.32 -11.57 -0.27
CA PHE A 47 3.05 -12.23 1.01
C PHE A 47 3.14 -13.74 0.81
N SER A 48 4.05 -14.42 1.51
CA SER A 48 4.15 -15.88 1.46
C SER A 48 4.23 -16.44 2.87
N ARG A 49 3.26 -17.27 3.23
CA ARG A 49 3.25 -17.98 4.51
C ARG A 49 4.27 -19.11 4.46
N SER A 50 5.03 -19.29 5.54
CA SER A 50 5.95 -20.42 5.63
C SER A 50 5.18 -21.74 5.70
N SER A 51 5.62 -22.75 4.97
CA SER A 51 5.00 -24.10 4.96
C SER A 51 5.36 -24.92 6.20
N GLN A 52 6.37 -24.51 6.95
CA GLN A 52 6.83 -25.17 8.17
C GLN A 52 6.36 -24.46 9.44
N MET A 53 6.07 -23.15 9.35
CA MET A 53 5.77 -22.30 10.49
C MET A 53 4.59 -21.39 10.16
N ASP A 54 3.40 -21.73 10.64
CA ASP A 54 2.16 -21.00 10.33
C ASP A 54 2.13 -19.54 10.79
N TRP A 55 3.02 -19.17 11.70
CA TRP A 55 3.19 -17.83 12.27
C TRP A 55 4.28 -17.00 11.58
N GLN A 56 5.06 -17.63 10.69
CA GLN A 56 6.14 -16.97 9.97
C GLN A 56 5.64 -16.50 8.61
N LEU A 57 5.88 -15.22 8.32
CA LEU A 57 5.49 -14.57 7.08
C LEU A 57 6.72 -14.04 6.36
N HIS A 58 6.89 -14.46 5.11
CA HIS A 58 7.87 -13.86 4.21
C HIS A 58 7.22 -12.72 3.46
N LEU A 59 7.82 -11.54 3.56
CA LEU A 59 7.33 -10.33 2.95
C LEU A 59 8.40 -9.72 2.05
N ARG A 60 8.00 -9.30 0.85
CA ARG A 60 8.80 -8.40 0.03
C ARG A 60 8.27 -6.98 0.19
N ILE A 61 9.17 -6.04 0.45
CA ILE A 61 8.85 -4.63 0.62
C ILE A 61 9.72 -3.79 -0.31
N GLU A 62 9.17 -2.66 -0.74
CA GLU A 62 9.78 -1.67 -1.62
C GLU A 62 9.49 -0.26 -1.11
N ASP A 63 10.49 0.61 -1.11
CA ASP A 63 10.30 2.03 -0.79
C ASP A 63 10.11 2.89 -2.06
N GLN A 64 9.67 4.13 -1.88
CA GLN A 64 9.53 5.13 -2.94
C GLN A 64 10.85 5.51 -3.67
N ARG A 65 12.01 5.06 -3.17
CA ARG A 65 13.32 5.24 -3.80
C ARG A 65 13.69 4.04 -4.67
N GLY A 66 12.82 3.04 -4.75
CA GLY A 66 13.03 1.79 -5.48
C GLY A 66 13.92 0.79 -4.75
N GLN A 67 14.22 1.00 -3.46
CA GLN A 67 14.93 0.02 -2.66
C GLN A 67 14.00 -1.14 -2.35
N ARG A 68 14.46 -2.37 -2.62
CA ARG A 68 13.70 -3.59 -2.37
C ARG A 68 14.38 -4.43 -1.33
N GLU A 69 13.58 -4.98 -0.43
CA GLU A 69 14.06 -5.85 0.63
C GLU A 69 13.10 -7.03 0.85
N ARG A 70 13.67 -8.19 1.17
CA ARG A 70 12.91 -9.36 1.61
C ARG A 70 13.10 -9.52 3.10
N ILE A 71 12.01 -9.46 3.84
CA ILE A 71 11.99 -9.62 5.28
C ILE A 71 11.20 -10.87 5.66
N VAL A 72 11.57 -11.44 6.81
CA VAL A 72 10.85 -12.52 7.49
C VAL A 72 10.27 -11.94 8.76
N VAL A 73 8.99 -12.17 8.99
CA VAL A 73 8.24 -11.63 10.12
C VAL A 73 7.73 -12.78 10.97
N ASP A 74 8.00 -12.74 12.28
CA ASP A 74 7.29 -13.56 13.26
C ASP A 74 6.03 -12.81 13.68
N CYS A 75 4.86 -13.27 13.21
CA CYS A 75 3.59 -12.61 13.52
C CYS A 75 3.09 -12.83 14.96
N ARG A 76 3.74 -13.67 15.78
CA ARG A 76 3.40 -13.82 17.21
C ARG A 76 4.03 -12.71 18.05
N HIS A 77 5.28 -12.40 17.76
CA HIS A 77 6.07 -11.44 18.55
C HIS A 77 6.26 -10.09 17.82
N GLY A 78 5.88 -10.02 16.54
CA GLY A 78 6.07 -8.84 15.70
C GLY A 78 7.54 -8.60 15.31
N GLU A 79 8.40 -9.60 15.47
CA GLU A 79 9.83 -9.49 15.15
C GLU A 79 10.09 -9.58 13.65
N ILE A 80 11.11 -8.86 13.19
CA ILE A 80 11.46 -8.74 11.77
C ILE A 80 12.93 -9.06 11.58
N SER A 81 13.20 -9.89 10.58
CA SER A 81 14.54 -10.25 10.15
C SER A 81 14.74 -9.92 8.67
N PRO A 82 15.87 -9.31 8.27
CA PRO A 82 16.96 -8.83 9.14
C PRO A 82 16.58 -7.56 9.92
N GLN A 83 17.18 -7.38 11.12
CA GLN A 83 16.92 -6.20 11.96
C GLN A 83 17.41 -4.89 11.33
N GLN A 84 18.35 -4.95 10.39
CA GLN A 84 18.87 -3.79 9.66
C GLN A 84 18.94 -4.07 8.17
N GLY A 85 18.73 -3.04 7.36
CA GLY A 85 18.61 -3.15 5.92
C GLY A 85 18.33 -1.80 5.26
N PRO A 86 18.21 -1.77 3.92
CA PRO A 86 18.11 -0.54 3.15
C PRO A 86 16.82 0.24 3.40
N ILE A 87 15.75 -0.42 3.84
CA ILE A 87 14.46 0.22 4.12
C ILE A 87 14.35 0.57 5.62
N GLU A 88 13.78 1.73 5.92
CA GLU A 88 13.58 2.20 7.29
C GLU A 88 12.68 1.24 8.10
N ARG A 89 13.11 0.90 9.32
CA ARG A 89 12.52 -0.20 10.09
C ARG A 89 11.17 0.12 10.72
N GLY A 90 10.91 1.38 11.05
CA GLY A 90 9.60 1.82 11.50
C GLY A 90 8.53 1.55 10.45
N HIS A 91 8.80 1.92 9.20
CA HIS A 91 7.92 1.66 8.07
C HIS A 91 7.83 0.18 7.72
N ALA A 92 8.95 -0.55 7.64
CA ALA A 92 8.94 -2.00 7.43
C ALA A 92 8.09 -2.72 8.50
N ALA A 93 8.20 -2.32 9.77
CA ALA A 93 7.39 -2.87 10.85
C ALA A 93 5.92 -2.51 10.77
N ALA A 94 5.58 -1.31 10.31
CA ALA A 94 4.20 -0.92 10.11
C ALA A 94 3.52 -1.73 8.99
N VAL A 95 4.23 -1.98 7.88
CA VAL A 95 3.77 -2.88 6.82
C VAL A 95 3.65 -4.31 7.35
N ALA A 96 4.66 -4.83 8.04
CA ALA A 96 4.67 -6.18 8.61
C ALA A 96 3.50 -6.44 9.57
N ARG A 97 3.24 -5.52 10.52
CA ARG A 97 2.10 -5.62 11.45
C ARG A 97 0.77 -5.71 10.70
N ARG A 98 0.61 -4.89 9.67
CA ARG A 98 -0.62 -4.89 8.88
C ARG A 98 -0.72 -6.15 8.01
N ALA A 99 0.40 -6.68 7.52
CA ALA A 99 0.45 -7.93 6.77
C ALA A 99 0.04 -9.11 7.66
N CYS A 100 0.59 -9.21 8.88
CA CYS A 100 0.24 -10.24 9.85
C CYS A 100 -1.26 -10.27 10.17
N ARG A 101 -1.92 -9.11 10.27
CA ARG A 101 -3.38 -9.04 10.44
C ARG A 101 -4.15 -9.61 9.24
N LEU A 102 -3.64 -9.42 8.03
CA LEU A 102 -4.31 -9.92 6.81
C LEU A 102 -4.18 -11.44 6.67
N VAL A 103 -3.03 -12.02 7.03
CA VAL A 103 -2.84 -13.49 6.97
C VAL A 103 -3.37 -14.23 8.20
N ASN A 104 -3.62 -13.54 9.31
CA ASN A 104 -4.27 -14.10 10.48
C ASN A 104 -5.61 -13.40 10.77
N PRO A 105 -6.69 -13.75 10.05
CA PRO A 105 -7.99 -13.10 10.22
C PRO A 105 -8.59 -13.30 11.62
N ALA A 106 -8.15 -14.33 12.37
CA ALA A 106 -8.61 -14.61 13.72
C ALA A 106 -8.16 -13.55 14.76
N VAL A 107 -6.99 -12.91 14.55
CA VAL A 107 -6.53 -11.79 15.39
C VAL A 107 -7.27 -10.49 15.06
N SER A 108 -7.65 -10.29 13.79
CA SER A 108 -8.43 -9.11 13.39
C SER A 108 -9.90 -9.16 13.82
N ALA A 109 -10.41 -10.33 14.24
CA ALA A 109 -11.75 -10.47 14.80
C ALA A 109 -11.77 -10.12 16.31
N SER A 110 -10.74 -10.48 17.08
CA SER A 110 -10.66 -10.20 18.53
C SER A 110 -10.51 -8.71 18.86
N ASP A 111 -9.82 -7.93 18.03
CA ASP A 111 -9.72 -6.46 18.21
C ASP A 111 -11.10 -5.76 18.13
N GLY A 112 -12.07 -6.32 17.42
CA GLY A 112 -13.43 -5.78 17.30
C GLY A 112 -14.36 -6.13 18.47
N GLU A 113 -14.16 -7.31 19.07
CA GLU A 113 -14.94 -7.78 20.22
C GLU A 113 -14.51 -7.08 21.52
N ASP A 114 -13.21 -6.79 21.67
CA ASP A 114 -12.66 -6.04 22.82
C ASP A 114 -13.07 -4.56 22.84
N LEU A 115 -13.24 -3.94 21.67
CA LEU A 115 -13.78 -2.58 21.54
C LEU A 115 -15.28 -2.53 21.90
N ALA A 116 -16.06 -3.55 21.51
CA ALA A 116 -17.47 -3.66 21.89
C ALA A 116 -17.62 -3.90 23.40
N ALA A 117 -16.80 -4.77 24.00
CA ALA A 117 -16.76 -5.00 25.44
C ALA A 117 -16.34 -3.73 26.22
N SER A 118 -15.33 -2.99 25.75
CA SER A 118 -14.92 -1.71 26.35
C SER A 118 -15.99 -0.61 26.25
N LEU A 119 -16.72 -0.54 25.13
CA LEU A 119 -17.82 0.41 24.95
C LEU A 119 -19.03 0.07 25.84
N LEU A 120 -19.32 -1.21 26.05
CA LEU A 120 -20.37 -1.66 26.97
C LEU A 120 -19.99 -1.36 28.43
N GLN A 121 -18.74 -1.59 28.84
CA GLN A 121 -18.27 -1.26 30.19
C GLN A 121 -18.29 0.25 30.48
N SER A 122 -17.95 1.07 29.48
CA SER A 122 -17.94 2.54 29.57
C SER A 122 -19.34 3.14 29.74
N ASN A 123 -20.36 2.56 29.10
CA ASN A 123 -21.75 2.99 29.25
C ASN A 123 -22.39 2.49 30.55
N ALA A 124 -22.00 1.31 31.05
CA ALA A 124 -22.52 0.77 32.31
C ALA A 124 -22.06 1.55 33.55
N GLY A 125 -20.95 2.29 33.48
CA GLY A 125 -20.47 3.15 34.57
C GLY A 125 -21.03 4.58 34.59
N ARG A 126 -21.97 4.90 33.69
CA ARG A 126 -22.53 6.26 33.54
C ARG A 126 -24.04 6.34 33.83
N ALA A 127 -24.62 5.31 34.47
CA ALA A 127 -26.00 5.28 34.92
C ALA A 127 -26.10 5.43 36.45
#